data_AF-A0A7W8L1C7-F1
#
_entry.id   AF-A0A7W8L1C7-F1
#
_cell.length_a   1.000
_cell.length_b   1.000
_cell.length_c   1.000
_cell.angle_alpha   90.00
_cell.angle_beta   90.00
_cell.angle_gamma   90.00
#
_symmetry.space_group_name_H-M   'P 1'
#
loop_
_entity.id
_entity.type
_entity.pdbx_description
1 polymer ?
#
loop_
_entity_poly.entity_id
_entity_poly.type
_entity_poly.pdbx_seq_one_letter_code
_entity_poly.pdbx_strand_id
1 'polypeptide(L)'
;MKTLMIKDLSVTEQLDSKAMKAVRGGYGPSKYYSFAPVYAPTSIKNSTTSQFIGNELNFQNANGNNVAFSEGIDSTLSPYVVSSNSNGH
;
A
#
# COMPACT_ATOMS: atom_id res chain seq x y z
N MET A 1 -45.07 -6.79 34.80
CA MET A 1 -43.60 -6.91 34.93
C MET A 1 -43.31 -7.84 36.10
N LYS A 2 -42.50 -8.89 35.90
CA LYS A 2 -42.12 -9.81 36.99
C LYS A 2 -40.60 -9.78 37.10
N THR A 3 -40.09 -9.17 38.16
CA THR A 3 -38.65 -9.10 38.43
C THR A 3 -38.20 -10.45 39.01
N LEU A 4 -37.23 -11.09 38.36
CA LEU A 4 -36.56 -12.26 38.91
C LEU A 4 -35.54 -11.77 39.95
N MET A 5 -35.85 -11.94 41.23
CA MET A 5 -34.93 -11.66 42.32
C MET A 5 -34.06 -12.91 42.56
N ILE A 6 -32.77 -12.81 42.29
CA ILE A 6 -31.81 -13.90 42.55
C ILE A 6 -31.68 -14.06 44.07
N LYS A 7 -32.16 -15.19 44.60
CA LYS A 7 -32.33 -15.40 46.05
C LYS A 7 -31.07 -15.91 46.75
N ASP A 8 -30.06 -16.35 46.00
CA ASP A 8 -28.73 -16.68 46.53
C ASP A 8 -27.67 -16.22 45.53
N LEU A 9 -27.04 -15.07 45.82
CA LEU A 9 -25.71 -14.77 45.32
C LEU A 9 -24.73 -14.90 46.49
N SER A 10 -24.74 -16.06 47.14
CA SER A 10 -23.92 -16.33 48.33
C SER A 10 -22.65 -17.10 47.97
N VAL A 11 -21.92 -16.67 46.95
CA VAL A 11 -20.50 -16.99 46.81
C VAL A 11 -19.80 -15.79 46.18
N THR A 12 -19.58 -14.73 46.96
CA THR A 12 -18.42 -13.88 46.72
C THR A 12 -17.20 -14.60 47.28
N GLU A 13 -16.87 -15.78 46.74
CA GLU A 13 -15.50 -16.25 46.88
C GLU A 13 -14.66 -15.22 46.14
N GLN A 14 -13.83 -14.49 46.88
CA GLN A 14 -12.68 -13.85 46.27
C GLN A 14 -11.96 -14.99 45.55
N LEU A 15 -12.12 -15.05 44.23
CA LEU A 15 -11.39 -15.98 43.40
C LEU A 15 -9.92 -15.73 43.71
N ASP A 16 -9.32 -16.64 44.47
CA ASP A 16 -7.91 -16.57 44.80
C ASP A 16 -7.13 -16.45 43.49
N SER A 17 -6.03 -15.71 43.53
CA SER A 17 -5.07 -15.53 42.44
C SER A 17 -4.79 -16.83 41.67
N LYS A 18 -4.82 -17.98 42.35
CA LYS A 18 -4.69 -19.32 41.76
C LYS A 18 -5.87 -19.73 40.88
N ALA A 19 -7.12 -19.50 41.31
CA ALA A 19 -8.30 -19.77 40.51
C ALA A 19 -8.44 -18.77 39.33
N MET A 20 -8.06 -17.51 39.54
CA MET A 20 -8.01 -16.50 38.47
C MET A 20 -6.97 -16.79 37.38
N LYS A 21 -5.95 -17.61 37.66
CA LYS A 21 -5.02 -18.08 36.61
C LYS A 21 -5.69 -18.99 35.60
N ALA A 22 -6.64 -19.83 35.99
CA ALA A 22 -7.29 -20.76 35.06
C ALA A 22 -8.15 -20.03 34.01
N VAL A 23 -8.82 -18.94 34.41
CA VAL A 23 -9.72 -18.15 33.55
C VAL A 23 -8.98 -17.44 32.41
N ARG A 24 -7.71 -17.07 32.60
CA ARG A 24 -6.89 -16.38 31.59
C ARG A 24 -6.01 -17.33 30.76
N GLY A 25 -6.31 -18.62 30.78
CA GLY A 25 -5.52 -19.65 30.09
C GLY A 25 -4.18 -19.89 30.79
N GLY A 26 -4.24 -20.26 32.07
CA GLY A 26 -3.11 -20.31 33.00
C GLY A 26 -1.79 -20.81 32.42
N TYR A 27 -0.68 -20.35 33.00
CA TYR A 27 0.68 -20.80 32.69
C TYR A 27 0.91 -22.27 33.13
N GLY A 28 0.21 -23.20 32.51
CA GLY A 28 0.68 -24.58 32.40
C GLY A 28 1.65 -24.62 31.22
N PRO A 29 2.82 -25.26 31.32
CA PRO A 29 3.66 -25.51 30.17
C PRO A 29 2.89 -26.41 29.20
N SER A 30 2.20 -25.80 28.23
CA SER A 30 1.63 -26.52 27.11
C SER A 30 2.80 -27.11 26.34
N LYS A 31 2.95 -28.44 26.43
CA LYS A 31 3.88 -29.21 25.59
C LYS A 31 3.55 -29.13 24.09
N TYR A 32 2.49 -28.40 23.72
CA TYR A 32 1.93 -28.35 22.38
C TYR A 32 1.95 -26.95 21.73
N TYR A 33 2.34 -25.89 22.46
CA TYR A 33 2.57 -24.59 21.83
C TYR A 33 4.07 -24.42 21.55
N SER A 34 4.44 -24.73 20.30
CA SER A 34 5.70 -24.26 19.75
C SER A 34 5.59 -22.74 19.55
N PHE A 35 6.23 -21.97 20.42
CA PHE A 35 6.47 -20.53 20.21
C PHE A 35 7.63 -20.29 19.24
N ALA A 36 7.89 -21.23 18.33
CA ALA A 36 8.87 -21.01 17.28
C ALA A 36 8.40 -19.80 16.46
N PRO A 37 9.26 -18.79 16.23
CA PRO A 37 8.88 -17.65 15.42
C PRO A 37 8.46 -18.17 14.04
N VAL A 38 7.22 -17.84 13.64
CA VAL A 38 6.77 -18.06 12.27
C VAL A 38 7.68 -17.23 11.37
N TYR A 39 8.53 -17.89 10.61
CA TYR A 39 9.39 -17.24 9.63
C TYR A 39 8.49 -16.61 8.56
N ALA A 40 8.28 -15.29 8.63
CA ALA A 40 7.66 -14.55 7.56
C ALA A 40 8.64 -14.55 6.37
N PRO A 41 8.21 -14.93 5.15
CA PRO A 41 9.07 -14.82 3.98
C PRO A 41 9.55 -13.37 3.83
N THR A 42 10.85 -13.14 3.90
CA THR A 42 11.49 -11.83 3.68
C THR A 42 11.52 -11.43 2.21
N SER A 43 11.04 -12.31 1.32
CA SER A 43 11.04 -12.08 -0.11
C SER A 43 9.97 -11.05 -0.46
N ILE A 44 10.40 -9.79 -0.56
CA ILE A 44 9.67 -8.74 -1.28
C ILE A 44 9.44 -9.29 -2.69
N LYS A 45 8.18 -9.47 -3.09
CA LYS A 45 7.86 -9.80 -4.48
C LYS A 45 8.19 -8.56 -5.31
N ASN A 46 9.38 -8.54 -5.90
CA ASN A 46 9.72 -7.52 -6.89
C ASN A 46 8.87 -7.80 -8.13
N SER A 47 7.81 -7.01 -8.29
CA SER A 47 7.03 -7.01 -9.53
C SER A 47 7.79 -6.17 -10.55
N THR A 48 8.34 -6.82 -11.58
CA THR A 48 8.90 -6.12 -12.73
C THR A 48 7.75 -5.65 -13.59
N THR A 49 7.34 -4.39 -13.44
CA THR A 49 6.38 -3.76 -14.34
C THR A 49 7.13 -3.23 -15.56
N SER A 50 6.69 -3.60 -16.77
CA SER A 50 7.13 -2.90 -17.97
C SER A 50 6.26 -1.67 -18.15
N GLN A 51 6.87 -0.50 -18.21
CA GLN A 51 6.15 0.73 -18.50
C GLN A 51 6.70 1.33 -19.80
N PHE A 52 5.96 1.17 -20.88
CA PHE A 52 6.33 1.73 -22.18
C PHE A 52 5.90 3.20 -22.25
N ILE A 53 6.79 4.07 -22.75
CA ILE A 53 6.43 5.43 -23.18
C ILE A 53 6.64 5.49 -24.69
N GLY A 54 5.54 5.60 -25.44
CA GLY A 54 5.58 5.96 -26.84
C GLY A 54 5.43 7.47 -26.99
N ASN A 55 6.45 8.15 -27.50
CA ASN A 55 6.38 9.57 -27.84
C ASN A 55 6.57 9.73 -29.34
N GLU A 56 5.73 10.56 -29.96
CA GLU A 56 5.91 11.01 -31.34
C GLU A 56 5.81 12.53 -31.39
N LEU A 57 6.78 13.17 -32.03
CA LEU A 57 6.77 14.60 -32.34
C LEU A 57 6.81 14.79 -33.85
N ASN A 58 5.74 15.31 -34.43
CA ASN A 58 5.65 15.62 -35.85
C ASN A 58 5.47 17.14 -36.03
N PHE A 59 6.42 17.79 -36.70
CA PHE A 59 6.38 19.22 -37.01
C PHE A 59 6.57 19.43 -38.50
N GLN A 60 5.70 20.27 -39.07
CA GLN A 60 5.81 20.73 -40.46
C GLN A 60 5.93 22.26 -40.44
N ASN A 61 6.93 22.79 -41.14
CA ASN A 61 7.19 24.21 -41.24
C ASN A 61 7.30 24.61 -42.71
N ALA A 62 6.30 25.32 -43.22
CA ALA A 62 6.24 25.79 -44.59
C ALA A 62 6.52 27.31 -44.64
N ASN A 63 7.76 27.71 -44.34
CA ASN A 63 8.14 29.11 -44.35
C ASN A 63 8.59 29.58 -45.74
N GLY A 64 8.19 30.79 -46.15
CA GLY A 64 8.58 31.37 -47.44
C GLY A 64 7.99 30.71 -48.68
N ASN A 65 6.85 30.01 -48.56
CA ASN A 65 6.24 29.36 -49.72
C ASN A 65 5.52 30.37 -50.63
N ASN A 66 5.83 30.32 -51.93
CA ASN A 66 5.24 31.16 -52.99
C ASN A 66 5.35 32.67 -52.76
N VAL A 67 6.54 33.14 -52.33
CA VAL A 67 6.78 34.57 -52.09
C VAL A 67 7.76 35.14 -53.13
N ALA A 68 7.38 36.26 -53.75
CA ALA A 68 8.26 37.08 -54.60
C ALA A 68 8.59 38.40 -53.89
N PHE A 69 9.83 38.87 -54.01
CA PHE A 69 10.34 40.09 -53.37
C PHE A 69 10.21 40.10 -51.82
N SER A 70 10.74 39.08 -51.14
CA SER A 70 10.79 39.07 -49.67
C SER A 70 12.19 39.19 -49.09
N GLU A 71 12.30 39.89 -47.97
CA GLU A 71 13.44 39.94 -47.08
C GLU A 71 12.96 39.64 -45.65
N GLY A 72 13.77 38.97 -44.83
CA GLY A 72 13.43 38.69 -43.42
C GLY A 72 12.47 37.51 -43.19
N ILE A 73 12.53 36.46 -44.02
CA ILE A 73 11.73 35.24 -43.79
C ILE A 73 12.47 34.32 -42.83
N ASP A 74 12.11 34.40 -41.55
CA ASP A 74 12.67 33.56 -40.49
C ASP A 74 11.62 32.64 -39.87
N SER A 75 12.01 31.42 -39.52
CA SER A 75 11.17 30.51 -38.74
C SER A 75 12.03 29.82 -37.68
N THR A 76 11.71 30.12 -36.42
CA THR A 76 12.40 29.55 -35.27
C THR A 76 11.48 28.54 -34.62
N LEU A 77 11.88 27.26 -34.64
CA LEU A 77 11.17 26.19 -33.92
C LEU A 77 12.08 25.61 -32.84
N SER A 78 11.53 25.42 -31.65
CA SER A 78 12.22 24.78 -30.53
C SER A 78 11.30 23.73 -29.88
N PRO A 79 10.95 22.65 -30.62
CA PRO A 79 10.11 21.60 -30.09
C PRO A 79 10.88 20.78 -29.06
N TYR A 80 10.24 20.46 -27.94
CA TYR A 80 10.80 19.58 -26.94
C TYR A 80 9.73 18.64 -26.38
N VAL A 81 10.11 17.41 -26.04
CA VAL A 81 9.27 16.45 -25.32
C VAL A 81 10.02 15.98 -24.10
N VAL A 82 9.32 16.02 -22.96
CA VAL A 82 9.76 15.43 -21.71
C VAL A 82 8.74 14.37 -21.33
N SER A 83 9.21 13.14 -21.14
CA SER A 83 8.36 12.05 -20.70
C SER A 83 9.04 11.31 -19.56
N SER A 84 8.27 11.00 -18.52
CA SER A 84 8.74 10.33 -17.32
C SER A 84 7.88 9.11 -17.02
N ASN A 85 8.51 7.95 -16.82
CA ASN A 85 7.86 6.76 -16.27
C ASN A 85 8.50 6.47 -14.93
N SER A 86 7.77 6.71 -13.85
CA SER A 86 8.21 6.35 -12.51
C SER A 86 7.37 5.19 -12.01
N ASN A 87 8.02 4.05 -11.76
CA ASN A 87 7.44 2.97 -10.97
C ASN A 87 7.58 3.39 -9.49
N GLY A 88 6.52 3.98 -8.93
CA GLY A 88 6.43 4.23 -7.49
C GLY A 88 6.28 2.90 -6.76
N HIS A 89 7.02 2.74 -5.66
CA HIS A 89 6.91 1.59 -4.76
C HIS A 89 5.47 1.29 -4.34
#